data_AF-D8RCN4-F1
#
_entry.id   AF-D8RCN4-F1
#
_cell.length_a   1.000
_cell.length_b   1.000
_cell.length_c   1.000
_cell.angle_alpha   90.00
_cell.angle_beta   90.00
_cell.angle_gamma   90.00
#
_symmetry.space_group_name_H-M   'P 1'
#
loop_
_entity.id
_entity.type
_entity.pdbx_description
1 polymer ?
#
loop_
_entity_poly.entity_id
_entity_poly.type
_entity_poly.pdbx_seq_one_letter_code
_entity_poly.pdbx_strand_id
1 'polypeptide(L)'
;VLDLSANQLTGEIPASLGKLAGVRELNLSHNRLSGGIPWTLGEMTSMAVLDLSFNRINGTIPGGLARLHLLKDLRVVSNDLEGRIPETLLFGASSYEGNPGLCGEPLSRPC
;
A
#
# COMPACT_ATOMS: atom_id res chain seq x y z
N VAL A 1 -6.48 -3.53 -15.28
CA VAL A 1 -6.91 -3.87 -13.91
C VAL A 1 -6.33 -5.24 -13.58
N LEU A 2 -5.76 -5.41 -12.39
CA LEU A 2 -5.38 -6.69 -11.81
C LEU A 2 -6.04 -6.79 -10.43
N ASP A 3 -7.05 -7.63 -10.32
CA ASP A 3 -7.80 -7.85 -9.08
C ASP A 3 -7.60 -9.30 -8.62
N LEU A 4 -7.00 -9.44 -7.44
CA LEU A 4 -6.78 -10.71 -6.73
C LEU A 4 -7.33 -10.63 -5.30
N SER A 5 -8.28 -9.71 -5.06
CA SER A 5 -8.87 -9.49 -3.75
C SER A 5 -9.75 -10.66 -3.30
N ALA A 6 -10.06 -10.71 -2.00
CA ALA A 6 -10.97 -11.70 -1.39
C ALA A 6 -10.54 -13.15 -1.65
N ASN A 7 -9.25 -13.42 -1.44
CA ASN A 7 -8.66 -14.74 -1.59
C ASN A 7 -7.95 -15.17 -0.29
N GLN A 8 -7.24 -16.30 -0.35
CA GLN A 8 -6.42 -16.80 0.75
C GLN A 8 -4.93 -16.73 0.41
N LEU A 9 -4.52 -15.76 -0.41
CA LEU A 9 -3.11 -15.59 -0.77
C LEU A 9 -2.27 -15.30 0.48
N THR A 10 -1.13 -15.96 0.58
CA THR A 10 -0.18 -15.86 1.70
C THR A 10 1.21 -15.53 1.20
N GLY A 11 2.11 -15.17 2.12
CA GLY A 11 3.48 -14.81 1.78
C GLY A 11 3.59 -13.34 1.38
N GLU A 12 4.72 -12.98 0.80
CA GLU A 12 5.04 -11.59 0.48
C GLU A 12 4.55 -11.16 -0.90
N ILE A 13 4.33 -9.86 -1.08
CA ILE A 13 4.12 -9.28 -2.41
C ILE A 13 5.46 -9.36 -3.15
N PRO A 14 5.56 -10.07 -4.29
CA PRO A 14 6.83 -10.25 -4.97
C PRO A 14 7.28 -8.94 -5.62
N ALA A 15 8.56 -8.58 -5.48
CA ALA A 15 9.12 -7.37 -6.09
C ALA A 15 8.99 -7.34 -7.63
N SER A 16 8.86 -8.51 -8.27
CA SER A 16 8.62 -8.63 -9.71
C SER A 16 7.29 -8.04 -10.17
N LEU A 17 6.31 -7.85 -9.27
CA LEU A 17 5.03 -7.22 -9.58
C LEU A 17 5.20 -5.77 -10.09
N GLY A 18 6.25 -5.08 -9.63
CA GLY A 18 6.61 -3.73 -10.09
C GLY A 18 6.90 -3.62 -11.59
N LYS A 19 7.17 -4.75 -12.28
CA LYS A 19 7.43 -4.79 -13.73
C LYS A 19 6.16 -4.67 -14.58
N LEU A 20 4.98 -4.72 -13.98
CA LEU A 20 3.70 -4.66 -14.70
C LEU A 20 3.30 -3.21 -15.05
N ALA A 21 4.08 -2.56 -15.92
CA ALA A 21 3.98 -1.13 -16.24
C ALA A 21 2.61 -0.66 -16.81
N GLY A 22 1.78 -1.58 -17.33
CA GLY A 22 0.45 -1.27 -17.87
C GLY A 22 -0.70 -1.35 -16.86
N VAL A 23 -0.44 -1.80 -15.63
CA VAL A 23 -1.49 -1.94 -14.61
C VAL A 23 -1.86 -0.57 -14.05
N ARG A 24 -3.14 -0.22 -14.19
CA ARG A 24 -3.74 1.00 -13.64
C ARG A 24 -4.39 0.80 -12.28
N GLU A 25 -4.81 -0.41 -11.98
CA GLU A 25 -5.51 -0.73 -10.74
C GLU A 25 -4.99 -2.08 -10.27
N LEU A 26 -4.44 -2.09 -9.06
CA LEU A 26 -3.96 -3.29 -8.37
C LEU A 26 -4.75 -3.43 -7.08
N ASN A 27 -5.57 -4.48 -7.00
CA ASN A 27 -6.34 -4.82 -5.81
C ASN A 27 -5.88 -6.16 -5.26
N LEU A 28 -5.21 -6.14 -4.10
CA LEU A 28 -4.75 -7.31 -3.35
C LEU A 28 -5.46 -7.43 -1.99
N SER A 29 -6.53 -6.66 -1.79
CA SER A 29 -7.22 -6.56 -0.50
C SER A 29 -7.86 -7.88 -0.06
N HIS A 30 -8.17 -8.01 1.23
CA HIS A 30 -8.83 -9.19 1.79
C HIS A 30 -8.10 -10.51 1.46
N ASN A 31 -6.82 -10.57 1.85
CA ASN A 31 -5.98 -11.75 1.73
C ASN A 31 -5.26 -12.00 3.07
N ARG A 32 -4.22 -12.85 3.06
CA ARG A 32 -3.35 -13.12 4.21
C ARG A 32 -1.89 -12.82 3.86
N LEU A 33 -1.66 -11.84 2.97
CA LEU A 33 -0.33 -11.41 2.57
C LEU A 33 0.40 -10.80 3.77
N SER A 34 1.71 -10.99 3.82
CA SER A 34 2.58 -10.53 4.91
C SER A 34 3.86 -9.90 4.36
N GLY A 35 4.74 -9.42 5.24
CA GLY A 35 5.97 -8.75 4.84
C GLY A 35 5.72 -7.31 4.38
N GLY A 36 6.80 -6.65 3.93
CA GLY A 36 6.77 -5.24 3.54
C GLY A 36 6.17 -4.97 2.17
N ILE A 37 5.73 -3.73 1.96
CA ILE A 37 5.36 -3.23 0.62
C ILE A 37 6.64 -3.10 -0.21
N PRO A 38 6.78 -3.80 -1.36
CA PRO A 38 7.98 -3.70 -2.19
C PRO A 38 8.13 -2.29 -2.76
N TRP A 39 9.33 -1.72 -2.66
CA TRP A 39 9.63 -0.39 -3.22
C TRP A 39 9.43 -0.34 -4.74
N THR A 40 9.54 -1.49 -5.43
CA THR A 40 9.34 -1.64 -6.88
C THR A 40 7.90 -1.34 -7.32
N LEU A 41 6.91 -1.38 -6.41
CA LEU A 41 5.56 -0.90 -6.75
C LEU A 41 5.55 0.57 -7.13
N GLY A 42 6.51 1.37 -6.64
CA GLY A 42 6.71 2.77 -7.07
C GLY A 42 7.18 2.93 -8.52
N GLU A 43 7.51 1.85 -9.23
CA GLU A 43 7.89 1.86 -10.65
C GLU A 43 6.69 1.71 -11.60
N MET A 44 5.52 1.37 -11.08
CA MET A 44 4.29 1.14 -11.87
C MET A 44 3.59 2.47 -12.20
N THR A 45 4.26 3.36 -12.95
CA THR A 45 3.84 4.76 -13.14
C THR A 45 2.45 4.99 -13.75
N SER A 46 1.85 3.97 -14.37
CA SER A 46 0.45 4.01 -14.85
C SER A 46 -0.61 3.81 -13.75
N MET A 47 -0.19 3.46 -12.53
CA MET A 47 -1.09 3.09 -11.43
C MET A 47 -1.92 4.28 -10.95
N ALA A 48 -3.22 4.06 -10.86
CA ALA A 48 -4.25 4.98 -10.39
C ALA A 48 -4.89 4.52 -9.08
N VAL A 49 -4.99 3.21 -8.85
CA VAL A 49 -5.53 2.62 -7.62
C VAL A 49 -4.60 1.53 -7.09
N LEU A 50 -4.24 1.62 -5.81
CA LEU A 50 -3.52 0.60 -5.05
C LEU A 50 -4.30 0.26 -3.79
N ASP A 51 -4.85 -0.95 -3.74
CA ASP A 51 -5.56 -1.45 -2.56
C ASP A 51 -4.87 -2.69 -1.98
N LEU A 52 -4.30 -2.51 -0.79
CA LEU A 52 -3.61 -3.54 -0.01
C LEU A 52 -4.35 -3.84 1.31
N SER A 53 -5.58 -3.35 1.46
CA SER A 53 -6.32 -3.37 2.73
C SER A 53 -6.64 -4.79 3.20
N PHE A 54 -6.83 -4.97 4.51
CA PHE A 54 -7.23 -6.24 5.11
C PHE A 54 -6.26 -7.39 4.76
N ASN A 55 -4.99 -7.18 5.11
CA ASN A 55 -3.91 -8.17 5.03
C ASN A 55 -3.12 -8.17 6.36
N ARG A 56 -1.92 -8.75 6.37
CA ARG A 56 -0.96 -8.74 7.49
C ARG A 56 0.38 -8.10 7.05
N ILE A 57 0.30 -7.13 6.14
CA ILE A 57 1.46 -6.42 5.60
C ILE A 57 2.06 -5.58 6.72
N ASN A 58 3.38 -5.60 6.88
CA ASN A 58 4.10 -4.95 7.97
C ASN A 58 5.24 -4.05 7.48
N GLY A 59 5.99 -3.49 8.42
CA GLY A 59 7.07 -2.55 8.11
C GLY A 59 6.55 -1.18 7.67
N THR A 60 7.40 -0.40 7.01
CA THR A 60 7.10 1.00 6.66
C THR A 60 6.48 1.14 5.27
N ILE A 61 5.77 2.24 5.06
CA ILE A 61 5.28 2.62 3.73
C ILE A 61 6.46 3.19 2.92
N PRO A 62 6.84 2.61 1.77
CA PRO A 62 7.96 3.09 0.99
C PRO A 62 7.66 4.47 0.40
N GLY A 63 8.54 5.45 0.66
CA GLY A 63 8.44 6.79 0.05
C GLY A 63 8.49 6.77 -1.48
N GLY A 64 9.00 5.68 -2.09
CA GLY A 64 9.00 5.47 -3.53
C GLY A 64 7.61 5.43 -4.17
N LEU A 65 6.54 5.16 -3.39
CA LEU A 65 5.17 5.24 -3.89
C LEU A 65 4.78 6.66 -4.34
N ALA A 66 5.46 7.70 -3.85
CA ALA A 66 5.26 9.08 -4.30
C ALA A 66 5.62 9.32 -5.78
N ARG A 67 6.35 8.39 -6.42
CA ARG A 67 6.64 8.41 -7.86
C ARG A 67 5.42 8.07 -8.72
N LEU A 68 4.37 7.52 -8.11
CA LEU A 68 3.12 7.17 -8.79
C LEU A 68 2.26 8.43 -8.98
N HIS A 69 2.68 9.30 -9.90
CA HIS A 69 2.02 10.60 -10.14
C HIS A 69 0.55 10.50 -10.58
N LEU A 70 0.11 9.32 -11.03
CA LEU A 70 -1.27 9.05 -11.42
C LEU A 70 -2.11 8.41 -10.31
N LEU A 71 -1.51 8.08 -9.15
CA LEU A 71 -2.19 7.43 -8.04
C LEU A 71 -3.21 8.38 -7.43
N LYS A 72 -4.48 7.99 -7.47
CA LYS A 72 -5.61 8.77 -6.93
C LYS A 72 -6.20 8.13 -5.69
N ASP A 73 -5.93 6.85 -5.49
CA ASP A 73 -6.54 6.06 -4.44
C ASP A 73 -5.52 5.06 -3.89
N LEU A 74 -5.12 5.29 -2.65
CA LEU A 74 -4.27 4.40 -1.88
C LEU A 74 -5.08 3.91 -0.69
N ARG A 75 -5.18 2.59 -0.53
CA ARG A 75 -5.75 1.98 0.68
C ARG A 75 -4.78 0.95 1.23
N VAL A 76 -4.36 1.15 2.47
CA VAL A 76 -3.55 0.19 3.24
C VAL A 76 -4.22 -0.15 4.56
N VAL A 77 -5.54 0.02 4.62
CA VAL A 77 -6.35 -0.07 5.84
C VAL A 77 -6.27 -1.47 6.45
N SER A 78 -6.25 -1.56 7.78
CA SER A 78 -6.25 -2.84 8.51
C SER A 78 -5.10 -3.76 8.08
N ASN A 79 -3.88 -3.37 8.43
CA ASN A 79 -2.63 -4.11 8.27
C ASN A 79 -1.76 -3.91 9.54
N ASP A 80 -0.54 -4.42 9.52
CA ASP A 80 0.44 -4.31 10.60
C ASP A 80 1.55 -3.28 10.27
N LEU A 81 1.24 -2.24 9.47
CA LEU A 81 2.21 -1.23 9.07
C LEU A 81 2.64 -0.34 10.24
N GLU A 82 3.88 0.12 10.17
CA GLU A 82 4.51 0.91 11.22
C GLU A 82 5.35 2.09 10.70
N GLY A 83 5.71 2.98 11.62
CA GLY A 83 6.55 4.14 11.35
C GLY A 83 5.78 5.34 10.80
N ARG A 84 6.53 6.39 10.45
CA ARG A 84 5.95 7.65 9.96
C ARG A 84 5.37 7.47 8.55
N ILE A 85 4.15 7.94 8.31
CA ILE A 85 3.58 8.04 6.96
C ILE A 85 4.42 9.02 6.13
N PRO A 86 4.90 8.64 4.93
CA PRO A 86 5.66 9.56 4.08
C PRO A 86 4.85 10.82 3.77
N GLU A 87 5.42 12.00 4.08
CA GLU A 87 4.76 13.30 3.87
C GLU A 87 4.42 13.58 2.40
N THR A 88 5.01 12.82 1.48
CA THR A 88 4.74 12.86 0.05
C THR A 88 3.46 12.12 -0.36
N LEU A 89 2.89 11.28 0.52
CA LEU A 89 1.65 10.55 0.29
C LEU A 89 0.51 11.27 1.01
N LEU A 90 -0.04 12.28 0.33
CA LEU A 90 -1.07 13.18 0.86
C LEU A 90 -2.50 12.60 0.71
N PHE A 91 -2.71 11.36 1.15
CA PHE A 91 -4.05 10.77 1.20
C PHE A 91 -4.73 11.06 2.55
N GLY A 92 -6.05 10.87 2.64
CA GLY A 92 -6.78 11.09 3.89
C GLY A 92 -6.48 10.03 4.95
N ALA A 93 -6.76 10.32 6.23
CA ALA A 93 -6.57 9.39 7.34
C ALA A 93 -7.19 8.01 7.10
N SER A 94 -8.36 7.97 6.46
CA SER A 94 -9.08 6.76 6.09
C SER A 94 -8.28 5.78 5.23
N SER A 95 -7.23 6.23 4.52
CA SER A 95 -6.35 5.35 3.75
C SER A 95 -5.42 4.49 4.62
N TYR A 96 -5.19 4.91 5.87
CA TYR A 96 -4.17 4.38 6.76
C TYR A 96 -4.71 3.75 8.05
N GLU A 97 -6.01 3.89 8.31
CA GLU A 97 -6.67 3.39 9.53
C GLU A 97 -6.48 1.88 9.75
N GLY A 98 -6.59 1.45 11.00
CA GLY A 98 -6.42 0.03 11.36
C GLY A 98 -4.98 -0.48 11.31
N ASN A 99 -3.98 0.41 11.17
CA ASN A 99 -2.56 0.09 11.34
C ASN A 99 -2.07 0.63 12.68
N PRO A 100 -1.83 -0.18 13.72
CA PRO A 100 -1.48 0.30 15.05
C PRO A 100 -0.04 0.84 15.17
N GLY A 101 0.84 0.66 14.17
CA GLY A 101 2.20 1.21 14.19
C GLY A 101 2.39 2.53 13.44
N LEU A 102 1.48 2.92 12.54
CA LEU A 102 1.62 4.12 11.68
C LEU A 102 1.43 5.46 12.39
N CYS A 103 2.36 6.39 12.30
CA CYS A 103 2.22 7.71 12.94
C CYS A 103 2.44 8.86 11.95
N GLY A 104 2.12 10.08 12.38
CA GLY A 104 2.25 11.29 11.57
C GLY A 104 1.00 11.59 10.73
N GLU A 105 0.96 12.81 10.18
CA GLU A 105 -0.10 13.25 9.29
C GLU A 105 -0.28 12.26 8.12
N PRO A 106 -1.51 11.93 7.72
CA PRO A 106 -2.80 12.52 8.15
C PRO A 106 -3.41 11.92 9.44
N LEU A 107 -2.75 10.98 10.11
CA LEU A 107 -3.27 10.40 11.34
C LEU A 107 -3.07 11.39 12.49
N SER A 108 -4.06 11.53 13.38
CA SER A 108 -3.92 12.32 14.62
C SER A 108 -2.98 11.69 15.66
N ARG A 109 -2.16 10.72 15.26
CA ARG A 109 -1.21 10.01 16.12
C ARG A 109 0.19 10.60 15.93
N PRO A 110 0.82 11.15 17.00
CA PRO A 110 2.19 11.65 16.90
C PRO A 110 3.18 10.51 16.67
N CYS A 111 4.26 10.83 15.96
CA CYS A 111 5.54 10.14 16.03
C CYS A 111 6.43 10.90 17.02
#